data_AF-A0A520UZZ7-F1
#
_entry.id   AF-A0A520UZZ7-F1
#
_cell.length_a   1.000
_cell.length_b   1.000
_cell.length_c   1.000
_cell.angle_alpha   90.00
_cell.angle_beta   90.00
_cell.angle_gamma   90.00
#
_symmetry.space_group_name_H-M   'P 1'
#
loop_
_entity.id
_entity.type
_entity.pdbx_description
1 polymer ?
#
loop_
_entity_poly.entity_id
_entity_poly.type
_entity_poly.pdbx_seq_one_letter_code
_entity_poly.pdbx_strand_id
1 'polypeptide(L)'
;MKAGIVGLPNVGKSTLFNCLSNAKAQSANFPFCTIEPNIGVVNVPDPRLEKLEELVNPQRVLPATVEIVDIAGLVKGASKGEGLGNQFLGNIRETDAILHVLRCFDNDNIIHVDGSIDPIRDKETIDIELQLKDLETAEKKLDKVKRASRTGNKDAQKEEVALNKVKKGLEAGTSVRAIDLTPSERADFIDAIQFITDKPVMYVCNVDEASAANGNQYVERVKDAISNENAEVIFLAVGTESDINELEEYEERQMFLEDLGLEEPGSAKLIRGAYKLLNLQTYFTAGEKEVRAWTIDVGSTAPQAAGVIHTDFEKGFIRAEVIKYNDFVSYGSEAKVKEAGKLSVEGKDYVVDDGDVMHFRFNV
;
A
#
# COMPACT_ATOMS: atom_id res chain seq x y z
N MET A 1 8.28 -1.05 -3.66
CA MET A 1 7.16 -0.08 -3.59
C MET A 1 6.84 0.20 -2.14
N LYS A 2 6.36 1.41 -1.83
CA LYS A 2 6.17 1.94 -0.47
C LYS A 2 4.76 2.46 -0.26
N ALA A 3 4.12 2.13 0.86
CA ALA A 3 2.86 2.78 1.28
C ALA A 3 3.12 3.77 2.42
N GLY A 4 2.69 5.03 2.26
CA GLY A 4 2.88 6.09 3.25
C GLY A 4 1.68 6.26 4.17
N ILE A 5 1.89 6.19 5.48
CA ILE A 5 0.88 6.49 6.50
C ILE A 5 0.76 8.01 6.65
N VAL A 6 -0.43 8.55 6.42
CA VAL A 6 -0.74 9.99 6.55
C VAL A 6 -1.95 10.20 7.44
N GLY A 7 -2.14 11.43 7.92
CA GLY A 7 -3.25 11.80 8.79
C GLY A 7 -2.86 12.90 9.77
N LEU A 8 -3.86 13.55 10.36
CA LEU A 8 -3.67 14.64 11.31
C LEU A 8 -2.90 14.19 12.58
N PRO A 9 -2.37 15.13 13.38
CA PRO A 9 -1.80 14.80 14.69
C PRO A 9 -2.81 14.06 15.58
N ASN A 10 -2.33 13.16 16.43
CA ASN A 10 -3.11 12.44 17.44
C ASN A 10 -4.23 11.51 16.92
N VAL A 11 -4.19 11.10 15.64
CA VAL A 11 -5.13 10.11 15.07
C VAL A 11 -4.69 8.65 15.25
N GLY A 12 -3.51 8.40 15.82
CA GLY A 12 -2.96 7.06 16.06
C GLY A 12 -1.94 6.55 15.04
N LYS A 13 -1.40 7.40 14.15
CA LYS A 13 -0.41 7.00 13.11
C LYS A 13 0.82 6.28 13.64
N SER A 14 1.51 6.87 14.62
CA SER A 14 2.75 6.28 15.13
C SER A 14 2.49 4.98 15.90
N THR A 15 1.36 4.89 16.61
CA THR A 15 0.91 3.62 17.22
C THR A 15 0.68 2.57 16.14
N LEU A 16 -0.07 2.92 15.07
CA LEU A 16 -0.32 2.02 13.95
C LEU A 16 0.99 1.57 13.29
N PHE A 17 1.91 2.49 13.01
CA PHE A 17 3.22 2.16 12.44
C PHE A 17 3.99 1.18 13.31
N ASN A 18 3.98 1.37 14.63
CA ASN A 18 4.63 0.46 15.57
C ASN A 18 3.97 -0.92 15.61
N CYS A 19 2.64 -0.99 15.48
CA CYS A 19 1.91 -2.27 15.37
C CYS A 19 2.25 -3.02 14.07
N LEU A 20 2.49 -2.29 12.97
CA LEU A 20 2.80 -2.88 11.67
C LEU A 20 4.28 -3.28 11.56
N SER A 21 5.18 -2.48 12.12
CA SER A 21 6.61 -2.69 12.04
C SER A 21 7.05 -3.77 13.03
N ASN A 22 7.51 -4.92 12.53
CA ASN A 22 8.20 -5.95 13.32
C ASN A 22 9.45 -5.41 14.06
N ALA A 23 9.98 -4.26 13.63
CA ALA A 23 10.96 -3.53 14.39
C ALA A 23 10.23 -2.71 15.45
N LYS A 24 10.43 -3.04 16.73
CA LYS A 24 10.22 -2.10 17.85
C LYS A 24 10.83 -0.77 17.42
N ALA A 25 10.01 0.17 16.95
CA ALA A 25 10.50 1.48 16.57
C ALA A 25 11.22 1.99 17.81
N GLN A 26 12.52 2.26 17.68
CA GLN A 26 13.26 2.93 18.74
C GLN A 26 12.70 4.34 18.82
N SER A 27 11.58 4.48 19.54
CA SER A 27 11.02 5.74 20.00
C SER A 27 11.98 6.28 21.06
N ALA A 28 13.12 6.80 20.60
CA ALA A 28 13.88 7.73 21.39
C ALA A 28 13.11 9.06 21.34
N ASN A 29 12.45 9.40 22.44
CA ASN A 29 11.86 10.71 22.69
C ASN A 29 12.93 11.81 22.56
N PHE A 30 13.12 12.34 21.36
CA PHE A 30 13.80 13.61 21.14
C PHE A 30 12.76 14.67 20.76
N PRO A 31 12.62 15.79 21.53
CA PRO A 31 11.52 16.75 21.36
C PRO A 31 11.55 17.60 20.06
N PHE A 32 12.38 17.25 19.08
CA PHE A 32 12.52 18.00 17.84
C PHE A 32 12.72 17.05 16.65
N CYS A 33 11.63 16.86 15.88
CA CYS A 33 11.53 16.42 14.50
C CYS A 33 12.60 15.43 13.99
N THR A 34 12.26 14.16 13.85
CA THR A 34 12.96 13.27 12.90
C THR A 34 12.72 13.79 11.48
N ILE A 35 13.79 14.21 10.82
CA ILE A 35 13.81 14.78 9.46
C ILE A 35 13.63 13.67 8.40
N GLU A 36 14.00 12.43 8.72
CA GLU A 36 13.84 11.27 7.85
C GLU A 36 12.59 10.45 8.25
N PRO A 37 11.78 10.01 7.28
CA PRO A 37 10.60 9.21 7.56
C PRO A 37 10.99 7.83 8.11
N ASN A 38 10.22 7.31 9.07
CA ASN A 38 10.44 5.96 9.57
C ASN A 38 9.97 4.96 8.52
N ILE A 39 10.87 4.12 8.01
CA ILE A 39 10.55 3.06 7.05
C ILE A 39 10.56 1.72 7.79
N GLY A 40 9.43 1.02 7.76
CA GLY A 40 9.27 -0.33 8.30
C GLY A 40 9.09 -1.35 7.17
N VAL A 41 9.85 -2.43 7.21
CA VAL A 41 9.64 -3.60 6.33
C VAL A 41 8.76 -4.58 7.07
N VAL A 42 7.59 -4.87 6.51
CA VAL A 42 6.54 -5.67 7.16
C VAL A 42 6.33 -6.96 6.37
N ASN A 43 6.22 -8.08 7.07
CA ASN A 43 5.87 -9.36 6.45
C ASN A 43 4.38 -9.36 6.11
N VAL A 44 4.04 -9.78 4.89
CA VAL A 44 2.65 -9.93 4.45
C VAL A 44 2.08 -11.22 5.01
N PRO A 45 1.06 -11.19 5.87
CA PRO A 45 0.42 -12.40 6.38
C PRO A 45 -0.32 -13.11 5.26
N ASP A 46 0.06 -14.35 4.95
CA ASP A 46 -0.52 -15.14 3.86
C ASP A 46 -0.71 -16.60 4.29
N PRO A 47 -1.96 -17.05 4.55
CA PRO A 47 -2.26 -18.43 4.92
C PRO A 47 -1.81 -19.47 3.88
N ARG A 48 -1.61 -19.05 2.62
CA ARG A 48 -1.10 -19.94 1.57
C ARG A 48 0.32 -20.39 1.84
N LEU A 49 1.13 -19.52 2.45
CA LEU A 49 2.51 -19.83 2.80
C LEU A 49 2.58 -20.89 3.90
N GLU A 50 1.76 -20.75 4.95
CA GLU A 50 1.62 -21.72 6.04
C GLU A 50 1.18 -23.08 5.47
N LYS A 51 0.22 -23.07 4.53
CA LYS A 51 -0.23 -24.32 3.91
C LYS A 51 0.86 -25.01 3.10
N LEU A 52 1.68 -24.24 2.38
CA LEU A 52 2.83 -24.79 1.64
C LEU A 52 3.91 -25.31 2.59
N GLU A 53 4.15 -24.64 3.73
CA GLU A 53 5.04 -25.11 4.78
C GLU A 53 4.61 -26.49 5.31
N GLU A 54 3.33 -26.66 5.66
CA GLU A 54 2.79 -27.96 6.13
C GLU A 54 3.01 -29.10 5.12
N LEU A 55 2.84 -28.81 3.83
CA LEU A 55 2.94 -29.82 2.77
C LEU A 55 4.38 -30.19 2.44
N VAL A 56 5.29 -29.20 2.47
CA VAL A 56 6.67 -29.36 2.02
C VAL A 56 7.63 -29.69 3.17
N ASN A 57 7.32 -29.25 4.39
CA ASN A 57 8.21 -29.30 5.56
C ASN A 57 9.62 -28.74 5.28
N PRO A 58 9.74 -27.47 4.87
CA PRO A 58 11.02 -26.87 4.50
C PRO A 58 11.92 -26.58 5.71
N GLN A 59 13.21 -26.38 5.47
CA GLN A 59 14.15 -25.91 6.51
C GLN A 59 13.93 -24.43 6.89
N ARG A 60 13.28 -23.65 6.02
CA ARG A 60 13.03 -22.22 6.21
C ARG A 60 11.77 -21.77 5.48
N VAL A 61 11.02 -20.85 6.11
CA VAL A 61 9.91 -20.14 5.48
C VAL A 61 10.22 -18.65 5.38
N LEU A 62 9.94 -18.06 4.22
CA LEU A 62 10.22 -16.65 3.91
C LEU A 62 8.97 -15.96 3.36
N PRO A 63 8.31 -15.09 4.14
CA PRO A 63 7.13 -14.37 3.67
C PRO A 63 7.48 -13.26 2.68
N ALA A 64 6.49 -12.82 1.91
CA ALA A 64 6.58 -11.61 1.13
C ALA A 64 6.67 -10.40 2.06
N THR A 65 7.29 -9.32 1.61
CA THR A 65 7.40 -8.08 2.39
C THR A 65 6.83 -6.89 1.64
N VAL A 66 6.39 -5.91 2.42
CA VAL A 66 5.96 -4.59 1.95
C VAL A 66 6.63 -3.51 2.78
N GLU A 67 7.00 -2.40 2.15
CA GLU A 67 7.56 -1.24 2.84
C GLU A 67 6.44 -0.27 3.25
N ILE A 68 6.35 0.01 4.54
CA ILE A 68 5.44 1.00 5.11
C ILE A 68 6.26 2.17 5.61
N VAL A 69 5.79 3.39 5.36
CA VAL A 69 6.51 4.62 5.71
C VAL A 69 5.63 5.46 6.62
N ASP A 70 6.08 5.76 7.85
CA ASP A 70 5.42 6.73 8.72
C ASP A 70 5.75 8.15 8.26
N ILE A 71 4.74 8.85 7.75
CA ILE A 71 4.89 10.24 7.36
C ILE A 71 4.42 11.13 8.54
N ALA A 72 5.33 11.93 9.08
CA ALA A 72 5.12 12.76 10.27
C ALA A 72 3.84 13.63 10.20
N GLY A 73 2.95 13.62 11.19
CA GLY A 73 1.61 14.22 11.07
C GLY A 73 1.49 15.57 10.34
N LEU A 74 0.66 15.59 9.29
CA LEU A 74 0.38 16.82 8.53
C LEU A 74 -0.46 17.77 9.38
N VAL A 75 -0.02 19.01 9.51
CA VAL A 75 -0.79 20.09 10.11
C VAL A 75 -1.32 20.99 9.00
N LYS A 76 -2.51 21.56 9.21
CA LYS A 76 -3.11 22.55 8.32
C LYS A 76 -2.12 23.67 7.98
N GLY A 77 -2.02 24.03 6.71
CA GLY A 77 -1.08 25.04 6.19
C GLY A 77 0.23 24.48 5.64
N ALA A 78 0.41 23.16 5.54
CA ALA A 78 1.62 22.53 5.03
C ALA A 78 1.99 22.98 3.59
N SER A 79 0.99 23.28 2.76
CA SER A 79 1.16 23.77 1.38
C SER A 79 1.67 25.21 1.28
N LYS A 80 1.52 26.05 2.33
CA LYS A 80 1.90 27.48 2.29
C LYS A 80 3.39 27.74 2.44
N GLY A 81 4.21 26.69 2.61
CA GLY A 81 5.67 26.78 2.57
C GLY A 81 6.34 27.36 3.81
N GLU A 82 5.60 27.66 4.88
CA GLU A 82 6.16 28.02 6.18
C GLU A 82 6.41 26.74 7.00
N GLY A 83 7.69 26.37 7.20
CA GLY A 83 8.10 25.29 8.13
C GLY A 83 8.22 23.87 7.51
N LEU A 84 8.04 22.84 8.35
CA LEU A 84 8.25 21.42 8.02
C LEU A 84 7.27 20.82 6.99
N GLY A 85 6.18 21.54 6.64
CA GLY A 85 5.13 21.03 5.74
C GLY A 85 5.61 20.68 4.33
N ASN A 86 6.58 21.42 3.77
CA ASN A 86 7.14 21.10 2.46
C ASN A 86 8.00 19.83 2.47
N GLN A 87 8.68 19.53 3.58
CA GLN A 87 9.47 18.29 3.71
C GLN A 87 8.55 17.07 3.81
N PHE A 88 7.44 17.19 4.54
CA PHE A 88 6.41 16.16 4.62
C PHE A 88 5.83 15.78 3.25
N LEU A 89 5.49 16.78 2.43
CA LEU A 89 4.95 16.56 1.08
C LEU A 89 5.99 15.92 0.14
N GLY A 90 7.29 16.17 0.40
CA GLY A 90 8.39 15.46 -0.24
C GLY A 90 8.38 13.97 0.08
N ASN A 91 8.24 13.61 1.36
CA ASN A 91 8.21 12.23 1.81
C ASN A 91 7.02 11.44 1.22
N ILE A 92 5.82 12.04 1.11
CA ILE A 92 4.68 11.36 0.46
C ILE A 92 4.98 11.11 -1.03
N ARG A 93 5.66 12.05 -1.70
CA ARG A 93 5.97 11.89 -3.14
C ARG A 93 6.83 10.66 -3.40
N GLU A 94 7.67 10.26 -2.44
CA GLU A 94 8.53 9.08 -2.48
C GLU A 94 7.81 7.76 -2.18
N THR A 95 6.52 7.79 -1.84
CA THR A 95 5.66 6.61 -1.68
C THR A 95 4.83 6.36 -2.93
N ASP A 96 4.33 5.14 -3.09
CA ASP A 96 3.53 4.73 -4.25
C ASP A 96 2.02 4.72 -3.92
N ALA A 97 1.67 4.54 -2.64
CA ALA A 97 0.28 4.57 -2.16
C ALA A 97 0.17 5.27 -0.79
N ILE A 98 -1.05 5.66 -0.42
CA ILE A 98 -1.34 6.40 0.82
C ILE A 98 -2.29 5.60 1.72
N LEU A 99 -1.89 5.40 2.97
CA LEU A 99 -2.73 4.89 4.06
C LEU A 99 -3.17 6.08 4.91
N HIS A 100 -4.38 6.56 4.71
CA HIS A 100 -4.90 7.76 5.37
C HIS A 100 -5.62 7.40 6.66
N VAL A 101 -4.96 7.61 7.79
CA VAL A 101 -5.50 7.33 9.13
C VAL A 101 -6.45 8.43 9.57
N LEU A 102 -7.69 8.06 9.86
CA LEU A 102 -8.76 8.92 10.36
C LEU A 102 -9.13 8.51 11.78
N ARG A 103 -9.28 9.49 12.67
CA ARG A 103 -9.77 9.23 14.03
C ARG A 103 -11.28 9.02 14.00
N CYS A 104 -11.71 7.82 14.36
CA CYS A 104 -13.11 7.39 14.40
C CYS A 104 -13.49 6.91 15.81
N PHE A 105 -12.97 7.55 16.86
CA PHE A 105 -13.31 7.24 18.26
C PHE A 105 -13.20 8.47 19.16
N ASP A 106 -14.07 8.50 20.17
CA ASP A 106 -14.09 9.51 21.21
C ASP A 106 -13.17 9.11 22.38
N ASN A 107 -12.35 10.07 22.84
CA ASN A 107 -11.50 9.88 24.02
C ASN A 107 -11.13 11.26 24.59
N ASP A 108 -11.63 11.56 25.79
CA ASP A 108 -11.47 12.85 26.46
C ASP A 108 -10.01 13.17 26.82
N ASN A 109 -9.13 12.17 26.88
CA ASN A 109 -7.72 12.34 27.17
C ASN A 109 -6.88 12.70 25.94
N ILE A 110 -7.46 12.61 24.73
CA ILE A 110 -6.74 12.87 23.48
C ILE A 110 -7.33 14.09 22.79
N ILE A 111 -6.57 15.19 22.79
CA ILE A 111 -6.99 16.45 22.19
C ILE A 111 -6.87 16.38 20.67
N HIS A 112 -7.98 16.65 19.98
CA HIS A 112 -8.00 16.83 18.53
C HIS A 112 -7.54 18.25 18.14
N VAL A 113 -6.84 18.39 17.02
CA VAL A 113 -6.27 19.69 16.57
C VAL A 113 -7.33 20.78 16.36
N ASP A 114 -8.52 20.40 15.91
CA ASP A 114 -9.66 21.30 15.70
C ASP A 114 -10.67 21.28 16.87
N GLY A 115 -10.33 20.64 18.00
CA GLY A 115 -11.16 20.62 19.21
C GLY A 115 -12.39 19.69 19.17
N SER A 116 -12.80 19.21 18.01
CA SER A 116 -13.83 18.17 17.84
C SER A 116 -13.37 17.07 16.91
N ILE A 117 -13.93 15.86 17.06
CA ILE A 117 -13.64 14.71 16.19
C ILE A 117 -14.60 14.74 15.00
N ASP A 118 -14.05 14.81 13.80
CA ASP A 118 -14.84 14.72 12.57
C ASP A 118 -13.98 14.14 11.43
N PRO A 119 -14.02 12.81 11.20
CA PRO A 119 -13.14 12.17 10.22
C PRO A 119 -13.35 12.68 8.78
N ILE A 120 -14.52 13.23 8.46
CA ILE A 120 -14.80 13.76 7.12
C ILE A 120 -14.07 15.09 6.92
N ARG A 121 -14.18 16.00 7.90
CA ARG A 121 -13.42 17.25 7.92
C ARG A 121 -11.91 16.99 7.92
N ASP A 122 -11.47 15.99 8.67
CA ASP A 122 -10.07 15.63 8.78
C ASP A 122 -9.53 15.10 7.44
N LYS A 123 -10.31 14.24 6.76
CA LYS A 123 -10.04 13.80 5.38
C LYS A 123 -9.89 14.99 4.44
N GLU A 124 -10.90 15.87 4.39
CA GLU A 124 -10.93 17.04 3.53
C GLU A 124 -9.74 17.96 3.77
N THR A 125 -9.33 18.12 5.04
CA THR A 125 -8.19 18.95 5.41
C THR A 125 -6.90 18.42 4.78
N ILE A 126 -6.64 17.11 4.84
CA ILE A 126 -5.47 16.52 4.20
C ILE A 126 -5.60 16.62 2.67
N ASP A 127 -6.75 16.25 2.10
CA ASP A 127 -6.97 16.25 0.65
C ASP A 127 -6.70 17.63 0.04
N ILE A 128 -7.20 18.71 0.66
CA ILE A 128 -6.97 20.09 0.22
C ILE A 128 -5.48 20.42 0.22
N GLU A 129 -4.73 20.05 1.26
CA GLU A 129 -3.30 20.36 1.34
C GLU A 129 -2.48 19.61 0.26
N LEU A 130 -2.84 18.36 -0.04
CA LEU A 130 -2.23 17.59 -1.11
C LEU A 130 -2.58 18.18 -2.49
N GLN A 131 -3.85 18.53 -2.70
CA GLN A 131 -4.34 19.14 -3.95
C GLN A 131 -3.69 20.50 -4.22
N LEU A 132 -3.55 21.35 -3.20
CA LEU A 132 -2.86 22.63 -3.34
C LEU A 132 -1.39 22.44 -3.74
N LYS A 133 -0.73 21.39 -3.23
CA LYS A 133 0.65 21.09 -3.62
C LYS A 133 0.77 20.61 -5.06
N ASP A 134 -0.16 19.78 -5.49
CA ASP A 134 -0.21 19.33 -6.88
C ASP A 134 -0.60 20.46 -7.83
N LEU A 135 -1.44 21.40 -7.40
CA LEU A 135 -1.78 22.59 -8.18
C LEU A 135 -0.53 23.44 -8.43
N GLU A 136 0.26 23.70 -7.40
CA GLU A 136 1.56 24.40 -7.54
C GLU A 136 2.48 23.65 -8.53
N THR A 137 2.50 22.32 -8.46
CA THR A 137 3.31 21.47 -9.35
C THR A 137 2.82 21.56 -10.81
N ALA A 138 1.51 21.48 -11.02
CA ALA A 138 0.87 21.57 -12.33
C ALA A 138 1.11 22.93 -12.97
N GLU A 139 1.00 24.03 -12.20
CA GLU A 139 1.26 25.38 -12.69
C GLU A 139 2.70 25.59 -13.13
N LYS A 140 3.67 25.18 -12.30
CA LYS A 140 5.10 25.26 -12.65
C LYS A 140 5.43 24.45 -13.91
N LYS A 141 4.78 23.30 -14.08
CA LYS A 141 4.95 22.46 -15.28
C LYS A 141 4.31 23.11 -16.50
N LEU A 142 3.07 23.62 -16.38
CA LEU A 142 2.36 24.36 -17.43
C LEU A 142 3.17 25.54 -17.96
N ASP A 143 3.83 26.31 -17.09
CA ASP A 143 4.63 27.47 -17.51
C ASP A 143 5.82 27.08 -18.41
N LYS A 144 6.40 25.90 -18.19
CA LYS A 144 7.47 25.35 -19.04
C LYS A 144 6.89 24.85 -20.37
N VAL A 145 5.80 24.07 -20.31
CA VAL A 145 5.16 23.45 -21.48
C VAL A 145 4.58 24.50 -22.43
N LYS A 146 3.97 25.57 -21.91
CA LYS A 146 3.44 26.70 -22.70
C LYS A 146 4.48 27.34 -23.62
N ARG A 147 5.74 27.40 -23.19
CA ARG A 147 6.83 27.95 -24.03
C ARG A 147 7.11 27.05 -25.23
N ALA A 148 7.14 25.74 -25.03
CA ALA A 148 7.38 24.74 -26.08
C ALA A 148 6.15 24.49 -26.97
N SER A 149 4.94 24.60 -26.43
CA SER A 149 3.67 24.49 -27.18
C SER A 149 3.53 25.60 -28.22
N ARG A 150 3.94 26.82 -27.88
CA ARG A 150 3.94 27.99 -28.78
C ARG A 150 4.92 27.89 -29.96
N THR A 151 5.94 27.01 -29.88
CA THR A 151 6.88 26.78 -30.99
C THR A 151 6.40 25.69 -31.96
N GLY A 152 5.17 25.19 -31.79
CA GLY A 152 4.55 24.22 -32.69
C GLY A 152 4.87 22.76 -32.37
N ASN A 153 5.45 22.46 -31.20
CA ASN A 153 5.67 21.09 -30.76
C ASN A 153 4.31 20.43 -30.41
N LYS A 154 3.93 19.40 -31.17
CA LYS A 154 2.65 18.69 -31.02
C LYS A 154 2.50 17.98 -29.68
N ASP A 155 3.57 17.41 -29.14
CA ASP A 155 3.51 16.71 -27.85
C ASP A 155 3.37 17.71 -26.71
N ALA A 156 4.08 18.85 -26.78
CA ALA A 156 3.91 19.93 -25.81
C ALA A 156 2.49 20.52 -25.85
N GLN A 157 1.83 20.57 -27.02
CA GLN A 157 0.43 20.99 -27.13
C GLN A 157 -0.53 19.99 -26.46
N LYS A 158 -0.32 18.69 -26.64
CA LYS A 158 -1.12 17.65 -25.97
C LYS A 158 -0.89 17.64 -24.45
N GLU A 159 0.37 17.76 -24.03
CA GLU A 159 0.75 17.87 -22.62
C GLU A 159 0.08 19.09 -21.96
N GLU A 160 0.06 20.24 -22.66
CA GLU A 160 -0.64 21.43 -22.18
C GLU A 160 -2.15 21.20 -22.00
N VAL A 161 -2.81 20.50 -22.93
CA VAL A 161 -4.24 20.16 -22.81
C VAL A 161 -4.49 19.29 -21.58
N ALA A 162 -3.70 18.23 -21.38
CA ALA A 162 -3.82 17.34 -20.23
C ALA A 162 -3.59 18.09 -18.91
N LEU A 163 -2.54 18.89 -18.83
CA LEU A 163 -2.21 19.68 -17.64
C LEU A 163 -3.26 20.74 -17.31
N ASN A 164 -3.91 21.35 -18.30
CA ASN A 164 -5.01 22.29 -18.05
C ASN A 164 -6.24 21.58 -17.46
N LYS A 165 -6.54 20.33 -17.87
CA LYS A 165 -7.59 19.51 -17.22
C LYS A 165 -7.24 19.24 -15.76
N VAL A 166 -6.00 18.82 -15.50
CA VAL A 166 -5.49 18.58 -14.15
C VAL A 166 -5.60 19.83 -13.28
N LYS A 167 -5.09 20.96 -13.76
CA LYS A 167 -5.18 22.25 -13.07
C LYS A 167 -6.65 22.60 -12.73
N LYS A 168 -7.55 22.50 -13.70
CA LYS A 168 -8.97 22.84 -13.49
C LYS A 168 -9.64 21.91 -12.47
N GLY A 169 -9.32 20.62 -12.47
CA GLY A 169 -9.84 19.69 -11.47
C GLY A 169 -9.32 19.99 -10.07
N LEU A 170 -8.04 20.27 -9.93
CA LEU A 170 -7.43 20.66 -8.65
C LEU A 170 -7.99 21.98 -8.10
N GLU A 171 -8.22 22.99 -8.95
CA GLU A 171 -8.89 24.24 -8.57
C GLU A 171 -10.34 24.01 -8.09
N ALA A 172 -10.99 22.93 -8.55
CA ALA A 172 -12.32 22.51 -8.13
C ALA A 172 -12.31 21.54 -6.92
N GLY A 173 -11.15 21.28 -6.31
CA GLY A 173 -11.01 20.36 -5.18
C GLY A 173 -11.07 18.88 -5.56
N THR A 174 -10.81 18.53 -6.83
CA THR A 174 -10.78 17.16 -7.33
C THR A 174 -9.34 16.65 -7.41
N SER A 175 -9.04 15.57 -6.70
CA SER A 175 -7.75 14.88 -6.73
C SER A 175 -7.44 14.30 -8.12
N VAL A 176 -6.17 14.29 -8.54
CA VAL A 176 -5.76 13.89 -9.91
C VAL A 176 -6.28 12.51 -10.32
N ARG A 177 -6.34 11.55 -9.38
CA ARG A 177 -6.90 10.20 -9.60
C ARG A 177 -8.33 10.19 -10.14
N ALA A 178 -9.12 11.22 -9.82
CA ALA A 178 -10.54 11.34 -10.13
C ALA A 178 -10.81 12.29 -11.31
N ILE A 179 -9.76 12.91 -11.88
CA ILE A 179 -9.88 13.77 -13.05
C ILE A 179 -9.97 12.89 -14.30
N ASP A 180 -10.99 13.14 -15.13
CA ASP A 180 -11.17 12.44 -16.40
C ASP A 180 -10.06 12.79 -17.40
N LEU A 181 -9.22 11.79 -17.67
CA LEU A 181 -8.08 11.85 -18.58
C LEU A 181 -8.15 10.63 -19.50
N THR A 182 -7.88 10.84 -20.78
CA THR A 182 -7.76 9.73 -21.72
C THR A 182 -6.53 8.87 -21.38
N PRO A 183 -6.51 7.56 -21.75
CA PRO A 183 -5.36 6.69 -21.47
C PRO A 183 -4.03 7.25 -21.97
N SER A 184 -4.01 7.88 -23.15
CA SER A 184 -2.81 8.54 -23.68
C SER A 184 -2.43 9.80 -22.91
N GLU A 185 -3.39 10.62 -22.48
CA GLU A 185 -3.07 11.81 -21.67
C GLU A 185 -2.40 11.40 -20.35
N ARG A 186 -2.93 10.34 -19.72
CA ARG A 186 -2.42 9.81 -18.46
C ARG A 186 -1.02 9.22 -18.63
N ALA A 187 -0.87 8.21 -19.48
CA ALA A 187 0.37 7.46 -19.67
C ALA A 187 1.51 8.32 -20.24
N ASP A 188 1.22 9.18 -21.22
CA ASP A 188 2.28 9.91 -21.93
C ASP A 188 2.76 11.15 -21.16
N PHE A 189 1.91 11.77 -20.33
CA PHE A 189 2.18 13.10 -19.77
C PHE A 189 2.01 13.23 -18.26
N ILE A 190 0.98 12.61 -17.67
CA ILE A 190 0.63 12.85 -16.26
C ILE A 190 1.39 11.92 -15.32
N ASP A 191 1.52 10.64 -15.67
CA ASP A 191 2.16 9.64 -14.80
C ASP A 191 3.63 10.01 -14.51
N ALA A 192 4.34 10.56 -15.49
CA ALA A 192 5.73 11.00 -15.32
C ALA A 192 5.91 12.18 -14.33
N ILE A 193 4.84 12.93 -14.02
CA ILE A 193 4.89 14.06 -13.08
C ILE A 193 4.81 13.58 -11.63
N GLN A 194 4.26 12.38 -11.41
CA GLN A 194 4.12 11.77 -10.08
C GLN A 194 3.38 12.69 -9.10
N PHE A 195 2.18 13.15 -9.49
CA PHE A 195 1.30 13.93 -8.60
C PHE A 195 0.95 13.13 -7.34
N ILE A 196 0.88 13.79 -6.20
CA ILE A 196 0.62 13.14 -4.92
C ILE A 196 -0.82 12.61 -4.87
N THR A 197 -1.76 13.41 -5.32
CA THR A 197 -3.20 13.11 -5.35
C THR A 197 -3.61 12.13 -6.44
N ASP A 198 -2.66 11.62 -7.23
CA ASP A 198 -2.89 10.53 -8.18
C ASP A 198 -2.65 9.14 -7.58
N LYS A 199 -1.82 9.04 -6.52
CA LYS A 199 -1.43 7.79 -5.85
C LYS A 199 -2.63 7.09 -5.20
N PRO A 200 -2.89 5.79 -5.36
CA PRO A 200 -4.03 5.12 -4.73
C PRO A 200 -4.06 5.34 -3.20
N VAL A 201 -5.27 5.48 -2.64
CA VAL A 201 -5.51 5.77 -1.21
C VAL A 201 -6.40 4.69 -0.60
N MET A 202 -6.05 4.30 0.62
CA MET A 202 -6.91 3.52 1.51
C MET A 202 -7.14 4.31 2.79
N TYR A 203 -8.39 4.40 3.22
CA TYR A 203 -8.78 5.07 4.46
C TYR A 203 -8.75 4.08 5.62
N VAL A 204 -8.00 4.43 6.65
CA VAL A 204 -7.80 3.61 7.85
C VAL A 204 -8.52 4.28 9.01
N CYS A 205 -9.72 3.81 9.31
CA CYS A 205 -10.54 4.32 10.41
C CYS A 205 -10.06 3.70 11.72
N ASN A 206 -9.32 4.47 12.51
CA ASN A 206 -8.94 4.07 13.85
C ASN A 206 -10.15 4.20 14.77
N VAL A 207 -10.63 3.09 15.33
CA VAL A 207 -11.85 3.02 16.17
C VAL A 207 -11.51 2.63 17.62
N ASP A 208 -12.50 2.69 18.51
CA ASP A 208 -12.40 2.13 19.86
C ASP A 208 -12.51 0.60 19.84
N GLU A 209 -12.09 -0.04 20.94
CA GLU A 209 -12.06 -1.50 21.12
C GLU A 209 -13.44 -2.16 20.89
N ALA A 210 -14.51 -1.57 21.44
CA ALA A 210 -15.86 -2.11 21.28
C ALA A 210 -16.35 -2.07 19.82
N SER A 211 -15.74 -1.21 19.02
CA SER A 211 -16.03 -1.04 17.59
C SER A 211 -15.05 -1.80 16.69
N ALA A 212 -14.09 -2.56 17.24
CA ALA A 212 -13.05 -3.24 16.45
C ALA A 212 -13.61 -4.25 15.45
N ALA A 213 -14.65 -5.01 15.83
CA ALA A 213 -15.24 -6.04 14.97
C ALA A 213 -16.23 -5.51 13.93
N ASN A 214 -17.06 -4.52 14.32
CA ASN A 214 -18.22 -4.10 13.52
C ASN A 214 -18.15 -2.65 13.02
N GLY A 215 -17.16 -1.88 13.45
CA GLY A 215 -17.09 -0.43 13.22
C GLY A 215 -18.13 0.34 14.03
N ASN A 216 -18.23 1.64 13.76
CA ASN A 216 -19.15 2.56 14.43
C ASN A 216 -19.70 3.60 13.45
N GLN A 217 -20.48 4.57 13.97
CA GLN A 217 -21.11 5.60 13.14
C GLN A 217 -20.10 6.43 12.32
N TYR A 218 -18.88 6.64 12.84
CA TYR A 218 -17.84 7.35 12.11
C TYR A 218 -17.38 6.57 10.88
N VAL A 219 -17.22 5.25 11.00
CA VAL A 219 -16.86 4.37 9.89
C VAL A 219 -17.91 4.43 8.78
N GLU A 220 -19.19 4.36 9.13
CA GLU A 220 -20.28 4.43 8.15
C GLU A 220 -20.31 5.80 7.44
N ARG A 221 -20.11 6.89 8.19
CA ARG A 221 -19.98 8.23 7.59
C ARG A 221 -18.82 8.31 6.60
N VAL A 222 -17.67 7.69 6.90
CA VAL A 222 -16.51 7.66 6.00
C VAL A 222 -16.82 6.84 4.74
N LYS A 223 -17.43 5.65 4.88
CA LYS A 223 -17.85 4.83 3.73
C LYS A 223 -18.81 5.59 2.81
N ASP A 224 -19.79 6.30 3.38
CA ASP A 224 -20.72 7.12 2.62
C ASP A 224 -20.01 8.25 1.88
N ALA A 225 -19.11 8.96 2.57
CA ALA A 225 -18.37 10.10 2.00
C ALA A 225 -17.47 9.70 0.83
N ILE A 226 -16.90 8.49 0.85
CA ILE A 226 -16.00 8.01 -0.21
C ILE A 226 -16.68 7.07 -1.21
N SER A 227 -18.01 6.94 -1.17
CA SER A 227 -18.77 6.01 -2.03
C SER A 227 -18.57 6.23 -3.54
N ASN A 228 -18.19 7.45 -3.94
CA ASN A 228 -17.87 7.81 -5.32
C ASN A 228 -16.36 7.77 -5.63
N GLU A 229 -15.54 7.39 -4.67
CA GLU A 229 -14.10 7.25 -4.82
C GLU A 229 -13.74 5.77 -5.01
N ASN A 230 -12.77 5.47 -5.88
CA ASN A 230 -12.18 4.14 -5.97
C ASN A 230 -11.14 3.97 -4.84
N ALA A 231 -11.61 3.99 -3.60
CA ALA A 231 -10.80 3.87 -2.39
C ALA A 231 -11.41 2.85 -1.44
N GLU A 232 -10.54 2.10 -0.77
CA GLU A 232 -10.94 1.09 0.21
C GLU A 232 -10.99 1.69 1.61
N VAL A 233 -11.92 1.24 2.45
CA VAL A 233 -11.98 1.60 3.88
C VAL A 233 -11.70 0.35 4.70
N ILE A 234 -10.70 0.45 5.56
CA ILE A 234 -10.43 -0.51 6.63
C ILE A 234 -10.65 0.19 7.97
N PHE A 235 -11.23 -0.51 8.93
CA PHE A 235 -11.28 -0.04 10.31
C PHE A 235 -10.60 -1.04 11.22
N LEU A 236 -9.93 -0.53 12.24
CA LEU A 236 -9.26 -1.33 13.27
C LEU A 236 -9.10 -0.48 14.53
N ALA A 237 -9.11 -1.14 15.69
CA ALA A 237 -8.83 -0.48 16.95
C ALA A 237 -7.32 -0.48 17.20
N VAL A 238 -6.64 0.62 16.84
CA VAL A 238 -5.17 0.67 16.87
C VAL A 238 -4.61 0.48 18.29
N GLY A 239 -5.35 0.91 19.33
CA GLY A 239 -4.98 0.63 20.71
C GLY A 239 -4.96 -0.87 21.00
N THR A 240 -6.04 -1.55 20.64
CA THR A 240 -6.19 -3.01 20.77
C THR A 240 -5.14 -3.80 19.96
N GLU A 241 -4.77 -3.33 18.76
CA GLU A 241 -3.68 -3.93 17.98
C GLU A 241 -2.32 -3.84 18.69
N SER A 242 -2.10 -2.79 19.49
CA SER A 242 -0.88 -2.67 20.30
C SER A 242 -0.88 -3.75 21.38
N ASP A 243 -2.00 -3.93 22.06
CA ASP A 243 -2.16 -4.93 23.12
C ASP A 243 -1.97 -6.36 22.56
N ILE A 244 -2.56 -6.67 21.40
CA ILE A 244 -2.39 -7.97 20.71
C ILE A 244 -0.91 -8.26 20.39
N ASN A 245 -0.15 -7.24 20.01
CA ASN A 245 1.27 -7.39 19.69
C ASN A 245 2.16 -7.64 20.92
N GLU A 246 1.71 -7.25 22.11
CA GLU A 246 2.42 -7.49 23.37
C GLU A 246 2.22 -8.91 23.91
N LEU A 247 1.15 -9.60 23.52
CA LEU A 247 0.93 -11.00 23.87
C LEU A 247 1.98 -11.88 23.18
N GLU A 248 2.69 -12.72 23.91
CA GLU A 248 3.74 -13.59 23.34
C GLU A 248 3.18 -14.96 22.91
N GLU A 249 2.17 -15.46 23.62
CA GLU A 249 1.62 -16.79 23.41
C GLU A 249 0.52 -16.79 22.34
N TYR A 250 0.59 -17.74 21.39
CA TYR A 250 -0.40 -17.87 20.32
C TYR A 250 -1.81 -18.13 20.87
N GLU A 251 -1.93 -18.98 21.89
CA GLU A 251 -3.21 -19.30 22.52
C GLU A 251 -3.83 -18.07 23.17
N GLU A 252 -3.04 -17.26 23.89
CA GLU A 252 -3.51 -16.00 24.49
C GLU A 252 -3.99 -15.01 23.42
N ARG A 253 -3.25 -14.87 22.32
CA ARG A 253 -3.66 -14.02 21.18
C ARG A 253 -4.98 -14.48 20.59
N GLN A 254 -5.16 -15.79 20.37
CA GLN A 254 -6.40 -16.32 19.81
C GLN A 254 -7.59 -16.09 20.74
N MET A 255 -7.43 -16.36 22.04
CA MET A 255 -8.47 -16.09 23.03
C MET A 255 -8.88 -14.62 23.05
N PHE A 256 -7.90 -13.70 23.00
CA PHE A 256 -8.17 -12.26 22.98
C PHE A 256 -8.92 -11.82 21.71
N LEU A 257 -8.55 -12.36 20.55
CA LEU A 257 -9.26 -12.10 19.29
C LEU A 257 -10.70 -12.63 19.34
N GLU A 258 -10.90 -13.85 19.84
CA GLU A 258 -12.22 -14.46 19.99
C GLU A 258 -13.13 -13.65 20.92
N ASP A 259 -12.60 -13.17 22.06
CA ASP A 259 -13.33 -12.33 23.02
C ASP A 259 -13.81 -11.00 22.38
N LEU A 260 -13.03 -10.46 21.44
CA LEU A 260 -13.37 -9.27 20.66
C LEU A 260 -14.25 -9.56 19.43
N GLY A 261 -14.51 -10.83 19.13
CA GLY A 261 -15.25 -11.24 17.94
C GLY A 261 -14.46 -11.07 16.64
N LEU A 262 -13.13 -11.15 16.70
CA LEU A 262 -12.21 -11.07 15.56
C LEU A 262 -11.65 -12.45 15.21
N GLU A 263 -11.62 -12.77 13.92
CA GLU A 263 -10.98 -14.01 13.43
C GLU A 263 -9.46 -13.82 13.21
N GLU A 264 -9.02 -12.58 13.03
CA GLU A 264 -7.61 -12.22 12.82
C GLU A 264 -7.37 -10.75 13.23
N PRO A 265 -6.11 -10.36 13.50
CA PRO A 265 -5.76 -8.97 13.76
C PRO A 265 -6.13 -8.04 12.59
N GLY A 266 -6.62 -6.84 12.89
CA GLY A 266 -6.92 -5.81 11.89
C GLY A 266 -5.66 -5.32 11.17
N SER A 267 -4.50 -5.35 11.84
CA SER A 267 -3.19 -5.11 11.22
C SER A 267 -2.90 -6.06 10.06
N ALA A 268 -3.27 -7.35 10.16
CA ALA A 268 -3.08 -8.31 9.08
C ALA A 268 -3.93 -7.96 7.85
N LYS A 269 -5.19 -7.57 8.07
CA LYS A 269 -6.09 -7.07 7.01
C LYS A 269 -5.51 -5.82 6.35
N LEU A 270 -5.00 -4.87 7.14
CA LEU A 270 -4.38 -3.65 6.64
C LEU A 270 -3.14 -3.92 5.79
N ILE A 271 -2.26 -4.85 6.20
CA ILE A 271 -1.05 -5.18 5.43
C ILE A 271 -1.41 -5.78 4.07
N ARG A 272 -2.35 -6.74 4.02
CA ARG A 272 -2.84 -7.30 2.76
C ARG A 272 -3.54 -6.25 1.89
N GLY A 273 -4.31 -5.37 2.52
CA GLY A 273 -4.92 -4.22 1.87
C GLY A 273 -3.88 -3.28 1.22
N ALA A 274 -2.83 -2.92 1.96
CA ALA A 274 -1.73 -2.10 1.46
C ALA A 274 -0.96 -2.79 0.31
N TYR A 275 -0.74 -4.10 0.41
CA TYR A 275 -0.08 -4.89 -0.64
C TYR A 275 -0.88 -4.85 -1.95
N LYS A 276 -2.19 -5.05 -1.86
CA LYS A 276 -3.11 -4.93 -3.00
C LYS A 276 -3.20 -3.49 -3.53
N LEU A 277 -3.20 -2.48 -2.65
CA LEU A 277 -3.25 -1.06 -3.01
C LEU A 277 -2.01 -0.64 -3.83
N LEU A 278 -0.87 -1.26 -3.55
CA LEU A 278 0.38 -1.09 -4.31
C LEU A 278 0.40 -1.89 -5.63
N ASN A 279 -0.70 -2.56 -5.98
CA ASN A 279 -0.81 -3.42 -7.17
C ASN A 279 0.25 -4.56 -7.18
N LEU A 280 0.53 -5.11 -6.00
CA LEU A 280 1.45 -6.23 -5.81
C LEU A 280 0.68 -7.55 -5.70
N GLN A 281 1.33 -8.63 -6.14
CA GLN A 281 0.87 -10.00 -5.97
C GLN A 281 2.04 -10.92 -5.61
N THR A 282 1.73 -12.14 -5.19
CA THR A 282 2.73 -13.09 -4.70
C THR A 282 2.79 -14.33 -5.59
N TYR A 283 4.00 -14.80 -5.89
CA TYR A 283 4.22 -16.18 -6.34
C TYR A 283 5.12 -16.91 -5.33
N PHE A 284 5.13 -18.23 -5.36
CA PHE A 284 5.89 -19.05 -4.43
C PHE A 284 6.98 -19.87 -5.12
N THR A 285 8.09 -20.06 -4.42
CA THR A 285 9.01 -21.17 -4.67
C THR A 285 8.91 -22.13 -3.48
N ALA A 286 8.73 -23.42 -3.75
CA ALA A 286 8.46 -24.40 -2.70
C ALA A 286 9.37 -25.63 -2.85
N GLY A 287 10.25 -25.86 -1.87
CA GLY A 287 11.11 -27.05 -1.83
C GLY A 287 11.67 -27.31 -0.43
N GLU A 288 12.38 -28.44 -0.26
CA GLU A 288 12.87 -28.89 1.05
C GLU A 288 13.80 -27.87 1.76
N LYS A 289 14.53 -27.05 1.00
CA LYS A 289 15.39 -26.01 1.57
C LYS A 289 14.60 -24.81 2.06
N GLU A 290 13.67 -24.33 1.24
CA GLU A 290 12.86 -23.17 1.59
C GLU A 290 11.50 -23.20 0.88
N VAL A 291 10.49 -22.68 1.58
CA VAL A 291 9.28 -22.16 0.98
C VAL A 291 9.32 -20.65 1.09
N ARG A 292 9.21 -19.95 -0.04
CA ARG A 292 9.35 -18.50 -0.11
C ARG A 292 8.27 -17.88 -0.95
N ALA A 293 7.69 -16.80 -0.43
CA ALA A 293 6.82 -15.89 -1.13
C ALA A 293 7.65 -14.75 -1.77
N TRP A 294 7.38 -14.48 -3.03
CA TRP A 294 8.06 -13.47 -3.84
C TRP A 294 7.05 -12.41 -4.29
N THR A 295 7.40 -11.15 -4.03
CA THR A 295 6.60 -9.99 -4.43
C THR A 295 6.90 -9.60 -5.87
N ILE A 296 5.85 -9.44 -6.68
CA ILE A 296 5.90 -8.93 -8.06
C ILE A 296 4.74 -7.97 -8.30
N ASP A 297 4.85 -7.11 -9.30
CA ASP A 297 3.72 -6.30 -9.75
C ASP A 297 2.69 -7.18 -10.47
N VAL A 298 1.40 -6.90 -10.28
CA VAL A 298 0.33 -7.56 -11.03
C VAL A 298 0.55 -7.33 -12.53
N GLY A 299 0.51 -8.42 -13.31
CA GLY A 299 0.78 -8.39 -14.75
C GLY A 299 2.24 -8.68 -15.12
N SER A 300 3.12 -8.91 -14.15
CA SER A 300 4.51 -9.32 -14.42
C SER A 300 4.56 -10.63 -15.21
N THR A 301 5.42 -10.67 -16.22
CA THR A 301 5.70 -11.88 -17.00
C THR A 301 6.63 -12.83 -16.24
N ALA A 302 6.68 -14.10 -16.64
CA ALA A 302 7.56 -15.10 -16.03
C ALA A 302 9.05 -14.68 -16.02
N PRO A 303 9.63 -14.07 -17.06
CA PRO A 303 11.00 -13.56 -17.00
C PRO A 303 11.19 -12.46 -15.96
N GLN A 304 10.26 -11.50 -15.87
CA GLN A 304 10.31 -10.41 -14.89
C GLN A 304 10.21 -10.96 -13.46
N ALA A 305 9.30 -11.93 -13.23
CA ALA A 305 9.17 -12.62 -11.95
C ALA A 305 10.45 -13.38 -11.57
N ALA A 306 11.10 -14.03 -12.52
CA ALA A 306 12.40 -14.70 -12.32
C ALA A 306 13.51 -13.69 -11.98
N GLY A 307 13.47 -12.49 -12.59
CA GLY A 307 14.40 -11.39 -12.33
C GLY A 307 14.40 -10.92 -10.88
N VAL A 308 13.27 -11.04 -10.17
CA VAL A 308 13.17 -10.73 -8.73
C VAL A 308 14.03 -11.68 -7.87
N ILE A 309 14.22 -12.93 -8.30
CA ILE A 309 15.14 -13.85 -7.63
C ILE A 309 16.58 -13.42 -7.88
N HIS A 310 16.93 -13.21 -9.16
CA HIS A 310 18.23 -12.72 -9.58
C HIS A 310 18.16 -12.18 -11.02
N THR A 311 18.84 -11.06 -11.29
CA THR A 311 18.82 -10.43 -12.63
C THR A 311 19.32 -11.32 -13.77
N ASP A 312 20.16 -12.32 -13.48
CA ASP A 312 20.62 -13.29 -14.49
C ASP A 312 19.53 -14.27 -14.92
N PHE A 313 18.54 -14.55 -14.06
CA PHE A 313 17.43 -15.45 -14.40
C PHE A 313 16.56 -14.84 -15.48
N GLU A 314 16.34 -13.52 -15.45
CA GLU A 314 15.58 -12.80 -16.47
C GLU A 314 16.33 -12.79 -17.81
N LYS A 315 17.64 -12.48 -17.80
CA LYS A 315 18.48 -12.47 -19.02
C LYS A 315 18.63 -13.85 -19.64
N GLY A 316 18.84 -14.86 -18.79
CA GLY A 316 19.04 -16.25 -19.18
C GLY A 316 17.75 -17.06 -19.28
N PHE A 317 16.57 -16.44 -19.15
CA PHE A 317 15.29 -17.13 -19.05
C PHE A 317 15.05 -18.07 -20.25
N ILE A 318 14.78 -19.34 -19.95
CA ILE A 318 14.39 -20.34 -20.95
C ILE A 318 12.88 -20.60 -20.86
N ARG A 319 12.40 -20.98 -19.67
CA ARG A 319 10.99 -21.34 -19.40
C ARG A 319 10.74 -21.41 -17.88
N ALA A 320 9.49 -21.35 -17.49
CA ALA A 320 9.04 -21.58 -16.12
C ALA A 320 8.23 -22.88 -16.02
N GLU A 321 8.50 -23.71 -15.03
CA GLU A 321 7.61 -24.78 -14.59
C GLU A 321 6.64 -24.16 -13.58
N VAL A 322 5.33 -24.22 -13.87
CA VAL A 322 4.29 -23.50 -13.11
C VAL A 322 3.23 -24.48 -12.63
N ILE A 323 2.90 -24.40 -11.35
CA ILE A 323 1.83 -25.13 -10.70
C ILE A 323 0.90 -24.12 -10.04
N LYS A 324 -0.42 -24.21 -10.29
CA LYS A 324 -1.39 -23.36 -9.59
C LYS A 324 -1.44 -23.75 -8.11
N TYR A 325 -1.51 -22.75 -7.21
CA TYR A 325 -1.60 -22.98 -5.76
C TYR A 325 -2.64 -24.06 -5.39
N ASN A 326 -3.86 -23.93 -5.92
CA ASN A 326 -4.95 -24.84 -5.62
C ASN A 326 -4.67 -26.28 -6.10
N ASP A 327 -3.95 -26.45 -7.22
CA ASP A 327 -3.52 -27.78 -7.66
C ASP A 327 -2.45 -28.32 -6.71
N PHE A 328 -1.46 -27.52 -6.33
CA PHE A 328 -0.42 -27.95 -5.37
C PHE A 328 -1.03 -28.44 -4.05
N VAL A 329 -1.97 -27.69 -3.49
CA VAL A 329 -2.67 -28.07 -2.24
C VAL A 329 -3.53 -29.32 -2.43
N SER A 330 -4.26 -29.42 -3.54
CA SER A 330 -5.16 -30.56 -3.80
C SER A 330 -4.42 -31.88 -3.97
N TYR A 331 -3.26 -31.87 -4.62
CA TYR A 331 -2.46 -33.08 -4.85
C TYR A 331 -1.42 -33.32 -3.74
N GLY A 332 -1.04 -32.29 -3.00
CA GLY A 332 -0.20 -32.35 -1.80
C GLY A 332 1.30 -32.52 -2.03
N SER A 333 1.76 -32.75 -3.27
CA SER A 333 3.18 -32.73 -3.62
C SER A 333 3.40 -32.47 -5.11
N GLU A 334 4.57 -31.89 -5.45
CA GLU A 334 4.97 -31.62 -6.84
C GLU A 334 4.91 -32.89 -7.71
N ALA A 335 5.35 -34.03 -7.17
CA ALA A 335 5.32 -35.32 -7.88
C ALA A 335 3.88 -35.72 -8.28
N LYS A 336 2.92 -35.59 -7.35
CA LYS A 336 1.51 -35.93 -7.61
C LYS A 336 0.84 -34.94 -8.57
N VAL A 337 1.19 -33.65 -8.50
CA VAL A 337 0.74 -32.64 -9.47
C VAL A 337 1.22 -33.00 -10.88
N LYS A 338 2.49 -33.44 -10.99
CA LYS A 338 3.08 -33.85 -12.27
C LYS A 338 2.45 -35.11 -12.83
N GLU A 339 2.19 -36.11 -11.99
CA GLU A 339 1.45 -37.33 -12.37
C GLU A 339 0.02 -37.01 -12.85
N ALA A 340 -0.62 -36.01 -12.26
CA ALA A 340 -1.94 -35.52 -12.66
C ALA A 340 -1.93 -34.62 -13.90
N GLY A 341 -0.77 -34.32 -14.49
CA GLY A 341 -0.63 -33.47 -15.67
C GLY A 341 -0.97 -31.99 -15.41
N LYS A 342 -0.82 -31.52 -14.17
CA LYS A 342 -1.16 -30.15 -13.74
C LYS A 342 0.04 -29.22 -13.64
N LEU A 343 1.24 -29.72 -13.94
CA LEU A 343 2.44 -28.90 -14.11
C LEU A 343 2.49 -28.38 -15.54
N SER A 344 2.46 -27.05 -15.68
CA SER A 344 2.56 -26.36 -16.96
C SER A 344 3.99 -25.89 -17.20
N VAL A 345 4.40 -25.82 -18.47
CA VAL A 345 5.71 -25.31 -18.87
C VAL A 345 5.50 -24.09 -19.72
N GLU A 346 5.81 -22.94 -19.14
CA GLU A 346 5.41 -21.63 -19.63
C GLU A 346 6.59 -20.86 -20.23
N GLY A 347 6.28 -20.09 -21.28
CA GLY A 347 7.23 -19.29 -22.03
C GLY A 347 7.42 -17.88 -21.48
N LYS A 348 8.02 -17.01 -22.29
CA LYS A 348 8.32 -15.62 -21.92
C LYS A 348 7.09 -14.72 -21.79
N ASP A 349 6.03 -15.05 -22.54
CA ASP A 349 4.79 -14.24 -22.58
C ASP A 349 3.80 -14.62 -21.49
N TYR A 350 4.12 -15.63 -20.66
CA TYR A 350 3.27 -16.02 -19.56
C TYR A 350 3.22 -14.94 -18.51
N VAL A 351 2.01 -14.45 -18.21
CA VAL A 351 1.74 -13.55 -17.10
C VAL A 351 1.55 -14.39 -15.85
N VAL A 352 2.32 -14.10 -14.82
CA VAL A 352 2.26 -14.84 -13.54
C VAL A 352 0.92 -14.56 -12.87
N ASP A 353 0.26 -15.61 -12.39
CA ASP A 353 -0.94 -15.46 -11.58
C ASP A 353 -0.59 -15.45 -10.09
N ASP A 354 -1.40 -14.73 -9.31
CA ASP A 354 -1.26 -14.71 -7.85
C ASP A 354 -1.38 -16.13 -7.26
N GLY A 355 -0.38 -16.52 -6.48
CA GLY A 355 -0.23 -17.82 -5.85
C GLY A 355 0.45 -18.89 -6.71
N ASP A 356 0.89 -18.60 -7.93
CA ASP A 356 1.63 -19.59 -8.72
C ASP A 356 2.84 -20.14 -7.94
N VAL A 357 2.99 -21.47 -7.93
CA VAL A 357 4.19 -22.15 -7.41
C VAL A 357 5.10 -22.42 -8.60
N MET A 358 6.25 -21.74 -8.65
CA MET A 358 7.08 -21.64 -9.84
C MET A 358 8.49 -22.19 -9.63
N HIS A 359 9.04 -22.76 -10.69
CA HIS A 359 10.44 -23.14 -10.79
C HIS A 359 11.02 -22.71 -12.15
N PHE A 360 12.04 -21.86 -12.12
CA PHE A 360 12.60 -21.25 -13.32
C PHE A 360 13.77 -22.05 -13.90
N ARG A 361 13.76 -22.25 -15.22
CA ARG A 361 14.90 -22.80 -15.97
C ARG A 361 15.57 -21.67 -16.73
N PHE A 362 16.87 -21.50 -16.51
CA PHE A 362 17.67 -20.46 -17.13
C PHE A 362 19.03 -21.01 -17.57
N ASN A 363 19.66 -20.34 -18.53
CA ASN A 363 21.03 -20.62 -18.92
C ASN A 363 21.99 -19.74 -18.13
N VAL A 364 23.11 -20.31 -17.69
CA VAL A 364 24.18 -19.61 -16.94
C VAL A 364 25.19 -19.00 -17.90
#